data_AF-A0A926APE7-F1
#
_entry.id   AF-A0A926APE7-F1
#
_cell.length_a   1.000
_cell.length_b   1.000
_cell.length_c   1.000
_cell.angle_alpha   90.00
_cell.angle_beta   90.00
_cell.angle_gamma   90.00
#
_symmetry.space_group_name_H-M   'P 1'
#
loop_
_entity.id
_entity.type
_entity.pdbx_description
1 polymer ?
#
loop_
_entity_poly.entity_id
_entity_poly.type
_entity_poly.pdbx_seq_one_letter_code
_entity_poly.pdbx_strand_id
1 'polypeptide(L)'
;MSTPGASISAEHFKQILDVSRMLAVTTQLDALLTRIAEAATTLLNCERASIFLHDPKTDELCTKVALLSAEIRVPSHAGIVGTVFKSNSVLHVPRPYDDPRFNKEPDRRSGFVTRNLLTAPMVDLSRNAIGVIQAVNNRSADGFAPEHEAMIQLLADQAGVAIQRYRLQAAADEVKDLQREMKLARQVQQALIPKSAPEIPGLTAVGWTKAADETGGDCFDLWKTSDGRLGVLVADATGHGLAPALVVSQTRTLVRGVCDLQPDPFDLLACANARLAEDLRPGSFVTAFLAFISPDGTMHWSSAGHGPLLVRESHDADFRELEPPAPPLGVDSEFHGDRAEPVHFQTGGLLAAISDGVFESRSPTDEILDPPRVIETLNRLRA
;
A
#
# COMPACT_ATOMS: atom_id res chain seq x y z
N MET A 1 -50.25 -21.85 19.66
CA MET A 1 -50.70 -20.52 20.13
C MET A 1 -49.56 -19.56 19.86
N SER A 2 -49.72 -18.71 18.86
CA SER A 2 -48.70 -17.76 18.40
C SER A 2 -48.63 -16.59 19.37
N THR A 3 -47.44 -16.28 19.89
CA THR A 3 -47.17 -15.07 20.67
C THR A 3 -47.46 -13.83 19.82
N PRO A 4 -48.19 -12.82 20.35
CA PRO A 4 -48.46 -11.58 19.61
C PRO A 4 -47.13 -10.85 19.37
N GLY A 5 -46.85 -10.50 18.11
CA GLY A 5 -45.66 -9.74 17.74
C GLY A 5 -45.69 -8.35 18.39
N ALA A 6 -44.64 -8.00 19.11
CA ALA A 6 -44.46 -6.67 19.67
C ALA A 6 -44.52 -5.62 18.55
N SER A 7 -45.51 -4.72 18.60
CA SER A 7 -45.68 -3.66 17.62
C SER A 7 -44.83 -2.44 17.98
N ILE A 8 -43.82 -2.13 17.17
CA ILE A 8 -43.03 -0.90 17.32
C ILE A 8 -43.92 0.31 16.95
N SER A 9 -44.01 1.31 17.82
CA SER A 9 -44.81 2.52 17.58
C SER A 9 -44.16 3.44 16.53
N ALA A 10 -44.97 4.30 15.88
CA ALA A 10 -44.46 5.31 14.94
C ALA A 10 -43.46 6.30 15.58
N GLU A 11 -43.61 6.55 16.88
CA GLU A 11 -42.71 7.41 17.65
C GLU A 11 -41.34 6.75 17.85
N HIS A 12 -41.30 5.44 18.15
CA HIS A 12 -40.06 4.68 18.24
C HIS A 12 -39.33 4.62 16.89
N PHE A 13 -40.05 4.47 15.77
CA PHE A 13 -39.44 4.53 14.43
C PHE A 13 -38.78 5.88 14.14
N LYS A 14 -39.43 6.99 14.53
CA LYS A 14 -38.89 8.33 14.34
C LYS A 14 -37.60 8.52 15.14
N GLN A 15 -37.57 8.09 16.41
CA GLN A 15 -36.38 8.16 17.26
C GLN A 15 -35.20 7.38 16.65
N ILE A 16 -35.47 6.20 16.08
CA ILE A 16 -34.43 5.38 15.45
C ILE A 16 -33.89 6.03 14.16
N LEU A 17 -34.76 6.63 13.35
CA LEU A 17 -34.34 7.37 12.16
C LEU A 17 -33.49 8.59 12.51
N ASP A 18 -33.84 9.30 13.58
CA ASP A 18 -33.05 10.44 14.08
C ASP A 18 -31.67 9.98 14.58
N VAL A 19 -31.60 8.85 15.28
CA VAL A 19 -30.32 8.21 15.66
C VAL A 19 -29.51 7.85 14.42
N SER A 20 -30.10 7.19 13.42
CA SER A 20 -29.40 6.82 12.18
C SER A 20 -28.75 8.02 11.49
N ARG A 21 -29.45 9.16 11.40
CA ARG A 21 -28.90 10.42 10.87
C ARG A 21 -27.76 10.97 11.73
N MET A 22 -27.92 10.94 13.06
CA MET A 22 -26.92 11.42 14.00
C MET A 22 -25.62 10.59 13.97
N LEU A 23 -25.72 9.28 13.75
CA LEU A 23 -24.58 8.38 13.59
C LEU A 23 -23.82 8.64 12.28
N ALA A 24 -24.51 9.05 11.21
CA ALA A 24 -23.91 9.27 9.90
C ALA A 24 -22.91 10.45 9.82
N VAL A 25 -22.99 11.40 10.77
CA VAL A 25 -22.23 12.68 10.75
C VAL A 25 -20.89 12.58 11.49
N THR A 26 -20.65 11.51 12.26
CA THR A 26 -19.50 11.48 13.18
C THR A 26 -18.25 10.94 12.50
N THR A 27 -17.14 11.67 12.64
CA THR A 27 -15.82 11.35 12.04
C THR A 27 -14.80 10.78 13.03
N GLN A 28 -15.22 10.50 14.27
CA GLN A 28 -14.37 9.93 15.31
C GLN A 28 -15.05 8.72 15.95
N LEU A 29 -14.32 7.60 16.11
CA LEU A 29 -14.88 6.37 16.65
C LEU A 29 -15.46 6.56 18.05
N ASP A 30 -14.72 7.18 18.96
CA ASP A 30 -15.15 7.34 20.36
C ASP A 30 -16.40 8.21 20.48
N ALA A 31 -16.49 9.27 19.67
CA ALA A 31 -17.69 10.10 19.59
C ALA A 31 -18.88 9.32 19.02
N LEU A 32 -18.66 8.48 17.99
CA LEU A 32 -19.70 7.64 17.41
C LEU A 32 -20.24 6.64 18.44
N LEU A 33 -19.34 5.95 19.13
CA LEU A 33 -19.69 4.98 20.16
C LEU A 33 -20.41 5.64 21.35
N THR A 34 -19.97 6.83 21.76
CA THR A 34 -20.61 7.57 22.86
C THR A 34 -22.05 7.91 22.51
N ARG A 35 -22.28 8.39 21.27
CA ARG A 35 -23.62 8.67 20.75
C ARG A 35 -24.51 7.43 20.69
N ILE A 36 -23.96 6.28 20.28
CA ILE A 36 -24.70 5.01 20.27
C ILE A 36 -25.12 4.62 21.69
N ALA A 37 -24.21 4.74 22.67
CA ALA A 37 -24.49 4.40 24.06
C ALA A 37 -25.53 5.33 24.69
N GLU A 38 -25.45 6.64 24.43
CA GLU A 38 -26.44 7.63 24.86
C GLU A 38 -27.81 7.38 24.24
N ALA A 39 -27.83 7.08 22.93
CA ALA A 39 -29.05 6.71 22.22
C ALA A 39 -29.70 5.46 22.82
N ALA A 40 -28.91 4.41 23.09
CA ALA A 40 -29.41 3.19 23.73
C ALA A 40 -29.95 3.45 25.14
N THR A 41 -29.27 4.28 25.92
CA THR A 41 -29.68 4.64 27.28
C THR A 41 -31.03 5.35 27.29
N THR A 42 -31.21 6.30 26.36
CA THR A 42 -32.45 7.08 26.22
C THR A 42 -33.58 6.22 25.68
N LEU A 43 -33.32 5.49 24.59
CA LEU A 43 -34.30 4.71 23.85
C LEU A 43 -34.83 3.51 24.66
N LEU A 44 -34.00 2.91 25.51
CA LEU A 44 -34.37 1.78 26.35
C LEU A 44 -34.72 2.16 27.79
N ASN A 45 -34.71 3.46 28.11
CA ASN A 45 -34.93 3.99 29.46
C ASN A 45 -34.12 3.24 30.54
N CYS A 46 -32.82 3.07 30.32
CA CYS A 46 -31.94 2.34 31.24
C CYS A 46 -30.96 3.26 31.98
N GLU A 47 -30.24 2.73 32.96
CA GLU A 47 -29.26 3.51 33.73
C GLU A 47 -27.98 3.72 32.95
N ARG A 48 -27.54 2.70 32.19
CA ARG A 48 -26.30 2.73 31.40
C ARG A 48 -26.42 1.87 30.16
N ALA A 49 -25.72 2.25 29.10
CA ALA A 49 -25.38 1.36 28.00
C ALA A 49 -23.86 1.26 27.86
N SER A 50 -23.38 0.08 27.49
CA SER A 50 -21.97 -0.21 27.24
C SER A 50 -21.81 -0.85 25.87
N ILE A 51 -20.75 -0.45 25.15
CA ILE A 51 -20.43 -0.99 23.84
C ILE A 51 -19.11 -1.72 23.91
N PHE A 52 -19.15 -2.98 23.50
CA PHE A 52 -18.00 -3.87 23.40
C PHE A 52 -17.68 -4.07 21.92
N LEU A 53 -16.45 -3.77 21.49
CA LEU A 53 -15.99 -4.06 20.14
C LEU A 53 -15.09 -5.29 20.14
N HIS A 54 -15.23 -6.14 19.13
CA HIS A 54 -14.33 -7.27 18.93
C HIS A 54 -12.98 -6.79 18.36
N ASP A 55 -11.90 -7.28 18.98
CA ASP A 55 -10.54 -7.20 18.47
C ASP A 55 -10.16 -8.56 17.87
N PRO A 56 -10.07 -8.69 16.54
CA PRO A 56 -9.73 -9.94 15.87
C PRO A 56 -8.32 -10.45 16.20
N LYS A 57 -7.39 -9.60 16.65
CA LYS A 57 -6.00 -9.99 16.92
C LYS A 57 -5.85 -10.75 18.23
N THR A 58 -6.63 -10.35 19.23
CA THR A 58 -6.60 -10.93 20.59
C THR A 58 -7.77 -11.87 20.85
N ASP A 59 -8.78 -11.87 19.96
CA ASP A 59 -10.07 -12.54 20.14
C ASP A 59 -10.81 -12.10 21.43
N GLU A 60 -10.73 -10.81 21.74
CA GLU A 60 -11.35 -10.19 22.92
C GLU A 60 -12.45 -9.18 22.54
N LEU A 61 -13.41 -9.00 23.45
CA LEU A 61 -14.41 -7.94 23.45
C LEU A 61 -13.98 -6.86 24.45
N CYS A 62 -13.73 -5.65 23.94
CA CYS A 62 -13.22 -4.54 24.74
C CYS A 62 -14.26 -3.41 24.79
N THR A 63 -14.54 -2.88 25.99
CA THR A 63 -15.36 -1.67 26.11
C THR A 63 -14.58 -0.46 25.63
N LYS A 64 -15.09 0.24 24.61
CA LYS A 64 -14.48 1.49 24.14
C LYS A 64 -15.14 2.74 24.72
N VAL A 65 -16.40 2.62 25.12
CA VAL A 65 -17.12 3.67 25.85
C VAL A 65 -17.62 3.07 27.14
N ALA A 66 -17.02 3.50 28.24
CA ALA A 66 -17.48 3.25 29.58
C ALA A 66 -17.90 4.61 30.15
N LEU A 67 -19.16 5.00 29.93
CA LEU A 67 -19.68 6.31 30.37
C LEU A 67 -19.40 6.59 31.86
N LEU A 68 -19.12 5.56 32.67
CA LEU A 68 -18.92 5.66 34.12
C LEU A 68 -17.92 4.63 34.72
N SER A 69 -17.02 3.97 33.96
CA SER A 69 -16.07 2.97 34.52
C SER A 69 -14.75 2.80 33.73
N ALA A 70 -13.81 2.02 34.27
CA ALA A 70 -12.59 1.61 33.57
C ALA A 70 -12.89 0.62 32.42
N GLU A 71 -11.95 0.49 31.47
CA GLU A 71 -12.00 -0.47 30.36
C GLU A 71 -12.17 -1.91 30.88
N ILE A 72 -13.17 -2.62 30.33
CA ILE A 72 -13.45 -4.02 30.56
C ILE A 72 -13.03 -4.79 29.30
N ARG A 73 -12.25 -5.84 29.50
CA ARG A 73 -11.85 -6.79 28.46
C ARG A 73 -12.28 -8.19 28.85
N VAL A 74 -12.91 -8.89 27.92
CA VAL A 74 -13.33 -10.28 28.10
C VAL A 74 -13.08 -11.07 26.82
N PRO A 75 -12.71 -12.36 26.89
CA PRO A 75 -12.63 -13.19 25.69
C PRO A 75 -13.95 -13.21 24.91
N SER A 76 -13.90 -13.32 23.58
CA SER A 76 -15.08 -13.22 22.70
C SER A 76 -16.14 -14.31 22.93
N HIS A 77 -15.81 -15.37 23.66
CA HIS A 77 -16.68 -16.49 24.02
C HIS A 77 -17.12 -16.44 25.50
N ALA A 78 -16.61 -15.50 26.29
CA ALA A 78 -16.80 -15.49 27.74
C ALA A 78 -17.96 -14.56 28.18
N GLY A 79 -18.71 -15.04 29.17
CA GLY A 79 -19.77 -14.30 29.83
C GLY A 79 -20.97 -13.97 28.95
N ILE A 80 -21.81 -13.03 29.43
CA ILE A 80 -23.05 -12.64 28.75
C ILE A 80 -22.75 -12.01 27.37
N VAL A 81 -21.80 -11.08 27.31
CA VAL A 81 -21.43 -10.41 26.04
C VAL A 81 -20.81 -11.37 25.04
N GLY A 82 -19.94 -12.30 25.47
CA GLY A 82 -19.39 -13.32 24.58
C GLY A 82 -20.44 -14.32 24.09
N THR A 83 -21.41 -14.66 24.93
CA THR A 83 -22.55 -15.49 24.52
C THR A 83 -23.33 -14.84 23.39
N VAL A 84 -23.70 -13.55 23.54
CA VAL A 84 -24.41 -12.79 22.51
C VAL A 84 -23.59 -12.64 21.23
N PHE A 85 -22.30 -12.38 21.38
CA PHE A 85 -21.39 -12.25 20.24
C PHE A 85 -21.33 -13.54 19.40
N LYS A 86 -21.25 -14.71 20.05
CA LYS A 86 -21.20 -16.01 19.36
C LYS A 86 -22.56 -16.48 18.84
N SER A 87 -23.66 -16.24 19.58
CA SER A 87 -25.00 -16.66 19.17
C SER A 87 -25.62 -15.73 18.12
N ASN A 88 -25.08 -14.53 17.95
CA ASN A 88 -25.62 -13.47 17.12
C ASN A 88 -27.13 -13.22 17.36
N SER A 89 -27.53 -13.29 18.63
CA SER A 89 -28.93 -13.19 19.06
C SER A 89 -29.06 -12.36 20.34
N VAL A 90 -30.13 -11.58 20.45
CA VAL A 90 -30.44 -10.80 21.67
C VAL A 90 -30.57 -11.72 22.88
N LEU A 91 -30.06 -11.28 24.03
CA LEU A 91 -30.18 -11.96 25.30
C LEU A 91 -30.66 -10.99 26.38
N HIS A 92 -31.82 -11.30 26.95
CA HIS A 92 -32.37 -10.64 28.13
C HIS A 92 -32.05 -11.49 29.37
N VAL A 93 -31.43 -10.88 30.38
CA VAL A 93 -31.09 -11.50 31.66
C VAL A 93 -31.77 -10.71 32.80
N PRO A 94 -32.93 -11.19 33.30
CA PRO A 94 -33.69 -10.47 34.32
C PRO A 94 -33.02 -10.40 35.69
N ARG A 95 -32.14 -11.38 36.01
CA ARG A 95 -31.41 -11.47 37.29
C ARG A 95 -29.96 -11.90 37.05
N PRO A 96 -29.05 -10.96 36.74
CA PRO A 96 -27.67 -11.27 36.37
C PRO A 96 -26.87 -12.00 37.46
N TYR A 97 -27.13 -11.73 38.75
CA TYR A 97 -26.42 -12.40 39.84
C TYR A 97 -26.71 -13.91 39.97
N ASP A 98 -27.84 -14.36 39.42
CA ASP A 98 -28.27 -15.76 39.35
C ASP A 98 -27.74 -16.46 38.06
N ASP A 99 -27.20 -15.71 37.10
CA ASP A 99 -26.68 -16.24 35.84
C ASP A 99 -25.19 -16.61 35.97
N PRO A 100 -24.80 -17.87 35.73
CA PRO A 100 -23.40 -18.31 35.86
C PRO A 100 -22.45 -17.62 34.88
N ARG A 101 -22.96 -17.00 33.80
CA ARG A 101 -22.17 -16.26 32.81
C ARG A 101 -21.92 -14.82 33.23
N PHE A 102 -22.54 -14.32 34.29
CA PHE A 102 -22.38 -12.94 34.73
C PHE A 102 -21.07 -12.74 35.50
N ASN A 103 -20.22 -11.84 35.01
CA ASN A 103 -19.00 -11.44 35.70
C ASN A 103 -19.31 -10.35 36.74
N LYS A 104 -19.09 -10.67 38.02
CA LYS A 104 -19.38 -9.78 39.16
C LYS A 104 -18.24 -8.80 39.48
N GLU A 105 -17.06 -8.97 38.88
CA GLU A 105 -15.88 -8.14 39.18
C GLU A 105 -16.05 -6.64 38.85
N PRO A 106 -16.65 -6.25 37.70
CA PRO A 106 -16.90 -4.83 37.41
C PRO A 106 -17.83 -4.15 38.42
N ASP A 107 -18.90 -4.84 38.84
CA ASP A 107 -19.82 -4.37 39.88
C ASP A 107 -19.09 -4.20 41.22
N ARG A 108 -18.31 -5.21 41.65
CA ARG A 108 -17.52 -5.16 42.89
C ARG A 108 -16.56 -3.99 42.94
N ARG A 109 -15.88 -3.70 41.83
CA ARG A 109 -14.91 -2.60 41.74
C ARG A 109 -15.58 -1.22 41.73
N SER A 110 -16.75 -1.10 41.11
CA SER A 110 -17.43 0.20 40.92
C SER A 110 -18.47 0.51 42.00
N GLY A 111 -18.87 -0.48 42.80
CA GLY A 111 -20.00 -0.38 43.73
C GLY A 111 -21.36 -0.34 43.04
N PHE A 112 -21.40 -0.53 41.71
CA PHE A 112 -22.63 -0.56 40.94
C PHE A 112 -23.33 -1.92 41.10
N VAL A 113 -24.67 -1.93 41.11
CA VAL A 113 -25.46 -3.15 41.23
C VAL A 113 -26.27 -3.38 39.97
N THR A 114 -25.88 -4.41 39.22
CA THR A 114 -26.56 -4.84 38.00
C THR A 114 -27.78 -5.71 38.33
N ARG A 115 -28.99 -5.15 38.13
CA ARG A 115 -30.30 -5.75 38.43
C ARG A 115 -30.89 -6.50 37.23
N ASN A 116 -30.79 -5.95 36.03
CA ASN A 116 -31.22 -6.59 34.79
C ASN A 116 -30.36 -6.13 33.60
N LEU A 117 -30.22 -6.99 32.59
CA LEU A 117 -29.41 -6.74 31.40
C LEU A 117 -30.19 -7.08 30.13
N LEU A 118 -30.04 -6.24 29.13
CA LEU A 118 -30.49 -6.52 27.77
C LEU A 118 -29.32 -6.31 26.81
N THR A 119 -28.90 -7.37 26.13
CA THR A 119 -27.67 -7.40 25.35
C THR A 119 -27.96 -7.82 23.92
N ALA A 120 -27.46 -7.09 22.93
CA ALA A 120 -27.69 -7.35 21.50
C ALA A 120 -26.38 -7.30 20.69
N PRO A 121 -26.24 -8.14 19.65
CA PRO A 121 -25.08 -8.12 18.78
C PRO A 121 -25.15 -6.92 17.85
N MET A 122 -24.02 -6.24 17.64
CA MET A 122 -23.87 -5.27 16.57
C MET A 122 -23.25 -5.98 15.38
N VAL A 123 -23.94 -5.95 14.24
CA VAL A 123 -23.55 -6.73 13.05
C VAL A 123 -23.13 -5.84 11.88
N ASP A 124 -22.23 -6.34 11.07
CA ASP A 124 -21.86 -5.74 9.80
C ASP A 124 -22.93 -5.99 8.70
N LEU A 125 -22.72 -5.44 7.50
CA LEU A 125 -23.61 -5.65 6.34
C LEU A 125 -23.75 -7.13 5.92
N SER A 126 -22.77 -7.98 6.29
CA SER A 126 -22.77 -9.42 6.04
C SER A 126 -23.37 -10.22 7.20
N ARG A 127 -23.94 -9.55 8.21
CA ARG A 127 -24.49 -10.12 9.45
C ARG A 127 -23.47 -10.80 10.37
N ASN A 128 -22.18 -10.51 10.22
CA ASN A 128 -21.17 -10.94 11.19
C ASN A 128 -21.18 -10.01 12.39
N ALA A 129 -21.13 -10.57 13.60
CA ALA A 129 -21.01 -9.78 14.81
C ALA A 129 -19.63 -9.08 14.84
N ILE A 130 -19.63 -7.75 14.96
CA ILE A 130 -18.42 -6.92 15.10
C ILE A 130 -18.26 -6.36 16.52
N GLY A 131 -19.27 -6.58 17.36
CA GLY A 131 -19.34 -6.12 18.73
C GLY A 131 -20.69 -6.41 19.36
N VAL A 132 -20.89 -5.89 20.55
CA VAL A 132 -22.10 -6.10 21.36
C VAL A 132 -22.46 -4.79 22.05
N ILE A 133 -23.75 -4.48 22.07
CA ILE A 133 -24.31 -3.40 22.90
C ILE A 133 -25.05 -4.02 24.08
N GLN A 134 -24.83 -3.46 25.27
CA GLN A 134 -25.44 -3.94 26.50
C GLN A 134 -26.10 -2.78 27.24
N ALA A 135 -27.41 -2.86 27.40
CA ALA A 135 -28.20 -1.98 28.24
C ALA A 135 -28.31 -2.58 29.65
N VAL A 136 -28.11 -1.75 30.66
CA VAL A 136 -28.00 -2.14 32.06
C VAL A 136 -29.03 -1.37 32.88
N ASN A 137 -29.81 -2.11 33.68
CA ASN A 137 -30.83 -1.61 34.59
C ASN A 137 -31.89 -0.73 33.90
N ASN A 138 -32.95 -1.34 33.36
CA ASN A 138 -34.15 -0.60 32.99
C ASN A 138 -34.71 0.17 34.22
N ARG A 139 -35.13 1.41 34.01
CA ARG A 139 -35.66 2.30 35.06
C ARG A 139 -37.12 2.04 35.39
N SER A 140 -37.84 1.32 34.53
CA SER A 140 -39.21 0.86 34.78
C SER A 140 -39.24 -0.25 35.83
N ALA A 141 -40.30 -0.28 36.64
CA ALA A 141 -40.46 -1.27 37.71
C ALA A 141 -40.47 -2.72 37.20
N ASP A 142 -41.01 -2.95 36.01
CA ASP A 142 -41.17 -4.28 35.40
C ASP A 142 -39.94 -4.76 34.61
N GLY A 143 -38.87 -3.96 34.52
CA GLY A 143 -37.66 -4.30 33.76
C GLY A 143 -37.82 -4.13 32.24
N PHE A 144 -37.03 -4.89 31.46
CA PHE A 144 -37.11 -4.85 29.99
C PHE A 144 -38.29 -5.69 29.47
N ALA A 145 -39.25 -5.02 28.83
CA ALA A 145 -40.33 -5.63 28.05
C ALA A 145 -39.88 -6.11 26.65
N PRO A 146 -40.64 -7.00 25.97
CA PRO A 146 -40.31 -7.51 24.63
C PRO A 146 -40.10 -6.43 23.55
N GLU A 147 -40.79 -5.28 23.67
CA GLU A 147 -40.59 -4.14 22.77
C GLU A 147 -39.15 -3.59 22.81
N HIS A 148 -38.51 -3.64 23.99
CA HIS A 148 -37.13 -3.22 24.16
C HIS A 148 -36.15 -4.14 23.42
N GLU A 149 -36.46 -5.43 23.27
CA GLU A 149 -35.63 -6.39 22.53
C GLU A 149 -35.56 -6.03 21.04
N ALA A 150 -36.71 -5.69 20.44
CA ALA A 150 -36.77 -5.22 19.06
C ALA A 150 -36.05 -3.89 18.87
N MET A 151 -36.21 -2.98 19.84
CA MET A 151 -35.61 -1.66 19.86
C MET A 151 -34.09 -1.69 19.97
N ILE A 152 -33.54 -2.50 20.89
CA ILE A 152 -32.08 -2.64 21.04
C ILE A 152 -31.47 -3.33 19.82
N GLN A 153 -32.14 -4.34 19.23
CA GLN A 153 -31.62 -5.02 18.05
C GLN A 153 -31.53 -4.06 16.87
N LEU A 154 -32.58 -3.26 16.64
CA LEU A 154 -32.58 -2.29 15.55
C LEU A 154 -31.51 -1.22 15.74
N LEU A 155 -31.31 -0.74 16.97
CA LEU A 155 -30.21 0.17 17.28
C LEU A 155 -28.84 -0.50 17.08
N ALA A 156 -28.69 -1.76 17.48
CA ALA A 156 -27.45 -2.52 17.34
C ALA A 156 -27.09 -2.76 15.86
N ASP A 157 -28.09 -3.02 15.01
CA ASP A 157 -27.92 -3.14 13.57
C ASP A 157 -27.43 -1.81 12.96
N GLN A 158 -28.05 -0.68 13.33
CA GLN A 158 -27.62 0.65 12.86
C GLN A 158 -26.21 1.00 13.36
N ALA A 159 -25.91 0.68 14.62
CA ALA A 159 -24.60 0.87 15.21
C ALA A 159 -23.53 0.05 14.48
N GLY A 160 -23.82 -1.22 14.18
CA GLY A 160 -22.91 -2.11 13.47
C GLY A 160 -22.54 -1.58 12.08
N VAL A 161 -23.54 -1.16 11.30
CA VAL A 161 -23.33 -0.52 9.99
C VAL A 161 -22.51 0.77 10.10
N ALA A 162 -22.81 1.63 11.08
CA ALA A 162 -22.10 2.89 11.27
C ALA A 162 -20.62 2.66 11.64
N ILE A 163 -20.34 1.70 12.52
CA ILE A 163 -18.97 1.33 12.93
C ILE A 163 -18.20 0.73 11.75
N GLN A 164 -18.83 -0.17 10.98
CA GLN A 164 -18.19 -0.73 9.78
C GLN A 164 -17.86 0.35 8.76
N ARG A 165 -18.81 1.26 8.47
CA ARG A 165 -18.60 2.39 7.58
C ARG A 165 -17.44 3.26 8.04
N TYR A 166 -17.36 3.56 9.33
CA TYR A 166 -16.26 4.32 9.91
C TYR A 166 -14.90 3.63 9.68
N ARG A 167 -14.81 2.33 9.96
CA ARG A 167 -13.58 1.54 9.76
C ARG A 167 -13.15 1.53 8.29
N LEU A 168 -14.09 1.35 7.36
CA LEU A 168 -13.82 1.38 5.92
C LEU A 168 -13.35 2.76 5.45
N GLN A 169 -13.97 3.83 5.95
CA GLN A 169 -13.56 5.20 5.64
C GLN A 169 -12.15 5.49 6.15
N ALA A 170 -11.84 5.13 7.39
CA ALA A 170 -10.52 5.33 7.97
C ALA A 170 -9.42 4.59 7.20
N ALA A 171 -9.68 3.33 6.81
CA ALA A 171 -8.76 2.56 5.98
C ALA A 171 -8.59 3.16 4.57
N ALA A 172 -9.67 3.67 3.97
CA ALA A 172 -9.61 4.34 2.67
C ALA A 172 -8.81 5.65 2.73
N ASP A 173 -8.95 6.42 3.81
CA ASP A 173 -8.20 7.65 4.02
C ASP A 173 -6.70 7.37 4.23
N GLU A 174 -6.34 6.32 4.98
CA GLU A 174 -4.96 5.85 5.15
C GLU A 174 -4.32 5.44 3.81
N VAL A 175 -5.03 4.64 3.01
CA VAL A 175 -4.58 4.25 1.66
C VAL A 175 -4.37 5.47 0.77
N LYS A 176 -5.28 6.45 0.84
CA LYS A 176 -5.21 7.68 0.04
C LYS A 176 -4.02 8.55 0.44
N ASP A 177 -3.68 8.63 1.72
CA ASP A 177 -2.52 9.38 2.19
C ASP A 177 -1.21 8.70 1.75
N LEU A 178 -1.12 7.37 1.83
CA LEU A 178 0.02 6.62 1.31
C LEU A 178 0.21 6.83 -0.22
N GLN A 179 -0.88 6.79 -0.98
CA GLN A 179 -0.85 7.08 -2.43
C GLN A 179 -0.37 8.50 -2.74
N ARG A 180 -0.69 9.49 -1.90
CA ARG A 180 -0.18 10.86 -2.08
C ARG A 180 1.31 10.92 -1.86
N GLU A 181 1.84 10.25 -0.84
CA GLU A 181 3.27 10.18 -0.56
C GLU A 181 4.03 9.49 -1.70
N MET A 182 3.53 8.37 -2.22
CA MET A 182 4.12 7.67 -3.36
C MET A 182 4.13 8.54 -4.63
N LYS A 183 3.05 9.28 -4.88
CA LYS A 183 3.00 10.21 -6.02
C LYS A 183 4.04 11.32 -5.92
N LEU A 184 4.31 11.84 -4.73
CA LEU A 184 5.39 12.81 -4.51
C LEU A 184 6.76 12.20 -4.78
N ALA A 185 7.01 10.98 -4.28
CA ALA A 185 8.26 10.27 -4.55
C ALA A 185 8.47 10.04 -6.06
N ARG A 186 7.41 9.67 -6.80
CA ARG A 186 7.45 9.56 -8.27
C ARG A 186 7.84 10.88 -8.94
N GLN A 187 7.27 12.00 -8.49
CA GLN A 187 7.59 13.31 -9.06
C GLN A 187 9.07 13.65 -8.88
N VAL A 188 9.66 13.30 -7.73
CA VAL A 188 11.10 13.47 -7.48
C VAL A 188 11.91 12.59 -8.44
N GLN A 189 11.58 11.30 -8.57
CA GLN A 189 12.26 10.39 -9.50
C GLN A 189 12.17 10.89 -10.96
N GLN A 190 10.97 11.29 -11.40
CA GLN A 190 10.75 11.81 -12.76
C GLN A 190 11.50 13.11 -13.02
N ALA A 191 11.73 13.94 -12.00
CA ALA A 191 12.52 15.15 -12.14
C ALA A 191 14.03 14.86 -12.36
N LEU A 192 14.50 13.65 -12.02
CA LEU A 192 15.87 13.22 -12.28
C LEU A 192 16.08 12.81 -13.74
N ILE A 193 15.02 12.39 -14.43
CA ILE A 193 15.09 11.93 -15.82
C ILE A 193 15.31 13.14 -16.75
N PRO A 194 16.26 13.08 -17.69
CA PRO A 194 16.55 14.19 -18.60
C PRO A 194 15.32 14.52 -19.46
N LYS A 195 14.94 15.81 -19.49
CA LYS A 195 13.80 16.30 -20.30
C LYS A 195 14.12 16.37 -21.79
N SER A 196 15.39 16.52 -22.13
CA SER A 196 15.92 16.57 -23.49
C SER A 196 17.34 16.04 -23.49
N ALA A 197 17.75 15.43 -24.59
CA ALA A 197 19.15 15.08 -24.78
C ALA A 197 20.01 16.35 -24.96
N PRO A 198 21.28 16.34 -24.53
CA PRO A 198 22.21 17.42 -24.80
C PRO A 198 22.61 17.46 -26.28
N GLU A 199 22.95 18.65 -26.79
CA GLU A 199 23.48 18.81 -28.13
C GLU A 199 24.99 18.48 -28.18
N ILE A 200 25.32 17.45 -28.97
CA ILE A 200 26.68 17.01 -29.24
C ILE A 200 26.87 16.94 -30.76
N PRO A 201 27.87 17.59 -31.36
CA PRO A 201 28.08 17.57 -32.80
C PRO A 201 28.16 16.14 -33.35
N GLY A 202 27.41 15.87 -34.43
CA GLY A 202 27.40 14.57 -35.09
C GLY A 202 26.57 13.47 -34.42
N LEU A 203 26.03 13.71 -33.22
CA LEU A 203 25.26 12.72 -32.47
C LEU A 203 23.81 13.18 -32.26
N THR A 204 22.88 12.25 -32.43
CA THR A 204 21.46 12.42 -32.08
C THR A 204 21.12 11.41 -31.01
N ALA A 205 20.68 11.88 -29.83
CA ALA A 205 20.28 11.02 -28.74
C ALA A 205 18.80 11.28 -28.37
N VAL A 206 18.09 10.20 -28.09
CA VAL A 206 16.70 10.23 -27.64
C VAL A 206 16.57 9.22 -26.53
N GLY A 207 15.86 9.58 -25.46
CA GLY A 207 15.56 8.70 -24.36
C GLY A 207 14.09 8.77 -24.01
N TRP A 208 13.52 7.64 -23.60
CA TRP A 208 12.13 7.52 -23.19
C TRP A 208 12.01 6.47 -22.10
N THR A 209 11.09 6.70 -21.16
CA THR A 209 10.76 5.74 -20.13
C THR A 209 9.29 5.80 -19.79
N LYS A 210 8.74 4.66 -19.37
CA LYS A 210 7.40 4.55 -18.81
C LYS A 210 7.44 3.52 -17.69
N ALA A 211 7.31 4.00 -16.45
CA ALA A 211 7.19 3.12 -15.30
C ALA A 211 5.95 2.21 -15.43
N ALA A 212 6.13 0.93 -15.09
CA ALA A 212 5.04 -0.05 -15.02
C ALA A 212 4.07 0.27 -13.87
N ASP A 213 4.60 0.70 -12.71
CA ASP A 213 3.85 1.01 -11.49
C ASP A 213 3.87 2.52 -11.15
N GLU A 214 3.56 2.85 -9.89
CA GLU A 214 3.65 4.21 -9.35
C GLU A 214 5.08 4.76 -9.40
N THR A 215 6.11 3.93 -9.20
CA THR A 215 7.55 4.25 -9.35
C THR A 215 8.24 3.19 -10.22
N GLY A 216 9.34 3.55 -10.88
CA GLY A 216 10.08 2.63 -11.77
C GLY A 216 11.37 2.10 -11.14
N GLY A 217 11.69 0.83 -11.35
CA GLY A 217 13.03 0.27 -11.11
C GLY A 217 14.05 0.76 -12.14
N ASP A 218 13.58 1.17 -13.31
CA ASP A 218 14.39 1.66 -14.40
C ASP A 218 14.74 3.15 -14.27
N CYS A 219 15.94 3.50 -14.71
CA CYS A 219 16.39 4.86 -14.89
C CYS A 219 17.23 4.96 -16.17
N PHE A 220 17.09 6.08 -16.88
CA PHE A 220 18.06 6.45 -17.91
C PHE A 220 18.53 7.89 -17.72
N ASP A 221 19.71 8.19 -18.23
CA ASP A 221 20.25 9.54 -18.26
C ASP A 221 21.06 9.81 -19.54
N LEU A 222 21.01 11.06 -19.97
CA LEU A 222 21.73 11.60 -21.12
C LEU A 222 22.29 12.96 -20.70
N TRP A 223 23.61 13.11 -20.76
CA TRP A 223 24.25 14.36 -20.37
C TRP A 223 25.50 14.67 -21.17
N LYS A 224 25.87 15.94 -21.20
CA LYS A 224 27.14 16.38 -21.77
C LYS A 224 28.17 16.36 -20.64
N THR A 225 29.21 15.57 -20.82
CA THR A 225 30.38 15.53 -19.92
C THR A 225 31.21 16.81 -20.07
N SER A 226 32.09 17.09 -19.10
CA SER A 226 32.93 18.29 -19.13
C SER A 226 33.91 18.35 -20.32
N ASP A 227 34.32 17.19 -20.85
CA ASP A 227 35.19 17.06 -22.02
C ASP A 227 34.44 17.06 -23.37
N GLY A 228 33.11 17.20 -23.34
CA GLY A 228 32.26 17.35 -24.51
C GLY A 228 31.73 16.03 -25.11
N ARG A 229 31.96 14.88 -24.46
CA ARG A 229 31.33 13.60 -24.83
C ARG A 229 29.87 13.52 -24.38
N LEU A 230 29.08 12.70 -25.06
CA LEU A 230 27.76 12.27 -24.60
C LEU A 230 27.91 11.17 -23.55
N GLY A 231 27.45 11.41 -22.32
CA GLY A 231 27.23 10.37 -21.31
C GLY A 231 25.86 9.73 -21.48
N VAL A 232 25.82 8.41 -21.45
CA VAL A 232 24.62 7.58 -21.52
C VAL A 232 24.63 6.63 -20.34
N LEU A 233 23.54 6.62 -19.57
CA LEU A 233 23.31 5.65 -18.50
C LEU A 233 21.96 5.01 -18.71
N VAL A 234 21.88 3.69 -18.63
CA VAL A 234 20.65 2.94 -18.42
C VAL A 234 20.88 2.03 -17.22
N ALA A 235 19.99 2.05 -16.25
CA ALA A 235 20.09 1.22 -15.06
C ALA A 235 18.73 0.69 -14.67
N ASP A 236 18.70 -0.53 -14.14
CA ASP A 236 17.49 -1.16 -13.61
C ASP A 236 17.80 -1.91 -12.32
N ALA A 237 16.99 -1.70 -11.30
CA ALA A 237 17.15 -2.32 -9.99
C ALA A 237 16.10 -3.39 -9.74
N THR A 238 16.52 -4.50 -9.14
CA THR A 238 15.63 -5.62 -8.83
C THR A 238 14.49 -5.25 -7.89
N GLY A 239 13.28 -5.68 -8.24
CA GLY A 239 12.08 -5.56 -7.40
C GLY A 239 11.08 -4.55 -7.97
N HIS A 240 10.08 -4.19 -7.16
CA HIS A 240 9.07 -3.19 -7.55
C HIS A 240 8.80 -2.18 -6.41
N GLY A 241 8.23 -1.03 -6.75
CA GLY A 241 7.89 0.03 -5.80
C GLY A 241 9.04 1.01 -5.54
N LEU A 242 9.04 1.64 -4.36
CA LEU A 242 9.88 2.80 -4.07
C LEU A 242 11.36 2.44 -3.86
N ALA A 243 11.65 1.26 -3.29
CA ALA A 243 13.03 0.89 -2.96
C ALA A 243 13.93 0.77 -4.22
N PRO A 244 13.55 0.05 -5.28
CA PRO A 244 14.32 0.03 -6.53
C PRO A 244 14.52 1.42 -7.15
N ALA A 245 13.48 2.26 -7.12
CA ALA A 245 13.54 3.63 -7.64
C ALA A 245 14.58 4.50 -6.94
N LEU A 246 14.71 4.35 -5.61
CA LEU A 246 15.74 5.02 -4.82
C LEU A 246 17.14 4.50 -5.16
N VAL A 247 17.27 3.19 -5.34
CA VAL A 247 18.53 2.55 -5.70
C VAL A 247 19.04 3.05 -7.05
N VAL A 248 18.23 3.05 -8.11
CA VAL A 248 18.70 3.59 -9.41
C VAL A 248 18.95 5.09 -9.39
N SER A 249 18.22 5.84 -8.56
CA SER A 249 18.49 7.26 -8.32
C SER A 249 19.85 7.48 -7.66
N GLN A 250 20.22 6.62 -6.71
CA GLN A 250 21.54 6.61 -6.08
C GLN A 250 22.64 6.25 -7.09
N THR A 251 22.47 5.17 -7.86
CA THR A 251 23.41 4.77 -8.92
C THR A 251 23.67 5.92 -9.88
N ARG A 252 22.61 6.56 -10.39
CA ARG A 252 22.72 7.73 -11.26
C ARG A 252 23.49 8.88 -10.61
N THR A 253 23.20 9.16 -9.34
CA THR A 253 23.85 10.25 -8.59
C THR A 253 25.34 9.99 -8.39
N LEU A 254 25.71 8.75 -8.07
CA LEU A 254 27.11 8.34 -7.95
C LEU A 254 27.84 8.49 -9.29
N VAL A 255 27.28 7.94 -10.37
CA VAL A 255 27.85 8.04 -11.72
C VAL A 255 28.04 9.49 -12.13
N ARG A 256 27.00 10.33 -12.00
CA ARG A 256 27.11 11.76 -12.33
C ARG A 256 28.12 12.51 -11.46
N GLY A 257 28.16 12.22 -10.16
CA GLY A 257 28.97 12.96 -9.21
C GLY A 257 30.49 12.76 -9.41
N VAL A 258 30.89 11.62 -9.96
CA VAL A 258 32.32 11.26 -10.12
C VAL A 258 32.76 11.06 -11.56
N CYS A 259 31.88 11.21 -12.56
CA CYS A 259 32.23 11.00 -13.97
C CYS A 259 33.39 11.86 -14.48
N ASP A 260 33.51 13.11 -14.02
CA ASP A 260 34.61 13.99 -14.42
C ASP A 260 35.96 13.59 -13.79
N LEU A 261 35.93 12.82 -12.70
CA LEU A 261 37.13 12.30 -12.02
C LEU A 261 37.54 10.91 -12.54
N GLN A 262 36.58 10.16 -13.08
CA GLN A 262 36.75 8.80 -13.60
C GLN A 262 36.16 8.73 -15.02
N PRO A 263 36.95 9.06 -16.05
CA PRO A 263 36.46 9.19 -17.42
C PRO A 263 36.27 7.85 -18.15
N ASP A 264 36.70 6.74 -17.52
CA ASP A 264 36.54 5.38 -18.03
C ASP A 264 35.27 4.73 -17.44
N PRO A 265 34.34 4.22 -18.27
CA PRO A 265 33.10 3.63 -17.80
C PRO A 265 33.25 2.42 -16.87
N PHE A 266 34.27 1.59 -17.07
CA PHE A 266 34.50 0.41 -16.23
C PHE A 266 34.91 0.83 -14.82
N ASP A 267 35.89 1.74 -14.71
CA ASP A 267 36.34 2.26 -13.41
C ASP A 267 35.23 3.04 -12.68
N LEU A 268 34.39 3.74 -13.44
CA LEU A 268 33.26 4.48 -12.89
C LEU A 268 32.18 3.53 -12.32
N LEU A 269 31.85 2.45 -13.03
CA LEU A 269 30.94 1.42 -12.51
C LEU A 269 31.54 0.66 -11.31
N ALA A 270 32.85 0.39 -11.32
CA ALA A 270 33.53 -0.22 -10.18
C ALA A 270 33.44 0.65 -8.92
N CYS A 271 33.64 1.97 -9.06
CA CYS A 271 33.48 2.94 -7.98
C CYS A 271 32.02 2.98 -7.46
N ALA A 272 31.04 2.96 -8.37
CA ALA A 272 29.64 2.88 -7.99
C ALA A 272 29.32 1.57 -7.25
N ASN A 273 29.83 0.43 -7.72
CA ASN A 273 29.66 -0.88 -7.09
C ASN A 273 30.18 -0.88 -5.65
N ALA A 274 31.38 -0.35 -5.41
CA ALA A 274 31.99 -0.30 -4.08
C ALA A 274 31.14 0.48 -3.05
N ARG A 275 30.32 1.44 -3.50
CA ARG A 275 29.37 2.15 -2.63
C ARG A 275 28.04 1.41 -2.51
N LEU A 276 27.49 0.96 -3.63
CA LEU A 276 26.20 0.26 -3.66
C LEU A 276 26.25 -1.07 -2.90
N ALA A 277 27.34 -1.82 -2.96
CA ALA A 277 27.49 -3.09 -2.24
C ALA A 277 27.49 -2.91 -0.70
N GLU A 278 27.82 -1.72 -0.19
CA GLU A 278 27.73 -1.39 1.24
C GLU A 278 26.27 -1.07 1.66
N ASP A 279 25.49 -0.47 0.76
CA ASP A 279 24.15 0.05 1.04
C ASP A 279 23.01 -0.94 0.69
N LEU A 280 23.23 -1.82 -0.29
CA LEU A 280 22.21 -2.73 -0.79
C LEU A 280 21.94 -3.88 0.19
N ARG A 281 20.68 -4.30 0.26
CA ARG A 281 20.28 -5.47 1.05
C ARG A 281 20.73 -6.75 0.34
N PRO A 282 21.03 -7.83 1.09
CA PRO A 282 21.32 -9.12 0.49
C PRO A 282 20.24 -9.55 -0.51
N GLY A 283 20.65 -9.91 -1.72
CA GLY A 283 19.75 -10.32 -2.80
C GLY A 283 19.16 -9.18 -3.64
N SER A 284 19.52 -7.92 -3.38
CA SER A 284 19.20 -6.78 -4.27
C SER A 284 20.40 -6.45 -5.15
N PHE A 285 20.16 -6.17 -6.42
CA PHE A 285 21.20 -5.76 -7.36
C PHE A 285 20.69 -4.74 -8.39
N VAL A 286 21.62 -4.12 -9.10
CA VAL A 286 21.33 -3.14 -10.16
C VAL A 286 22.05 -3.56 -11.43
N THR A 287 21.30 -3.78 -12.51
CA THR A 287 21.91 -3.84 -13.83
C THR A 287 22.20 -2.41 -14.30
N ALA A 288 23.38 -2.14 -14.86
CA ALA A 288 23.69 -0.81 -15.39
C ALA A 288 24.54 -0.87 -16.65
N PHE A 289 24.14 -0.12 -17.68
CA PHE A 289 24.95 0.18 -18.86
C PHE A 289 25.39 1.65 -18.81
N LEU A 290 26.68 1.87 -19.02
CA LEU A 290 27.29 3.20 -19.04
C LEU A 290 28.15 3.35 -20.30
N ALA A 291 27.97 4.45 -21.02
CA ALA A 291 28.81 4.80 -22.16
C ALA A 291 29.17 6.28 -22.23
N PHE A 292 30.35 6.55 -22.76
CA PHE A 292 30.79 7.88 -23.16
C PHE A 292 31.10 7.89 -24.66
N ILE A 293 30.37 8.70 -25.42
CA ILE A 293 30.47 8.78 -26.87
C ILE A 293 31.05 10.14 -27.27
N SER A 294 32.20 10.09 -27.94
CA SER A 294 32.89 11.26 -28.47
C SER A 294 32.25 11.77 -29.76
N PRO A 295 32.42 13.07 -30.11
CA PRO A 295 31.88 13.65 -31.35
C PRO A 295 32.38 13.00 -32.64
N ASP A 296 33.49 12.26 -32.59
CA ASP A 296 34.05 11.49 -33.70
C ASP A 296 33.36 10.12 -33.88
N GLY A 297 32.41 9.76 -33.01
CA GLY A 297 31.71 8.47 -33.02
C GLY A 297 32.38 7.37 -32.20
N THR A 298 33.46 7.66 -31.48
CA THR A 298 34.10 6.66 -30.60
C THR A 298 33.33 6.51 -29.29
N MET A 299 32.85 5.30 -29.01
CA MET A 299 32.15 4.95 -27.78
C MET A 299 33.03 4.07 -26.88
N HIS A 300 33.34 4.61 -25.70
CA HIS A 300 33.81 3.81 -24.57
C HIS A 300 32.62 3.39 -23.72
N TRP A 301 32.56 2.14 -23.29
CA TRP A 301 31.39 1.64 -22.57
C TRP A 301 31.75 0.54 -21.57
N SER A 302 30.84 0.30 -20.64
CA SER A 302 30.86 -0.84 -19.73
C SER A 302 29.42 -1.19 -19.35
N SER A 303 29.17 -2.47 -19.03
CA SER A 303 27.88 -2.93 -18.54
C SER A 303 28.06 -3.89 -17.37
N ALA A 304 27.33 -3.61 -16.30
CA ALA A 304 27.16 -4.45 -15.13
C ALA A 304 25.86 -5.24 -15.29
N GLY A 305 25.89 -6.33 -16.04
CA GLY A 305 24.76 -7.22 -16.27
C GLY A 305 23.56 -6.64 -17.03
N HIS A 306 23.65 -5.42 -17.56
CA HIS A 306 22.55 -4.79 -18.29
C HIS A 306 22.61 -5.13 -19.79
N GLY A 307 21.49 -5.61 -20.31
CA GLY A 307 21.28 -5.87 -21.72
C GLY A 307 19.89 -6.48 -21.94
N PRO A 308 19.51 -6.78 -23.18
CA PRO A 308 20.27 -6.67 -24.43
C PRO A 308 20.71 -5.25 -24.83
N LEU A 309 21.93 -5.12 -25.38
CA LEU A 309 22.50 -3.87 -25.90
C LEU A 309 22.76 -4.02 -27.40
N LEU A 310 22.00 -3.31 -28.24
CA LEU A 310 22.07 -3.48 -29.69
C LEU A 310 22.89 -2.37 -30.34
N VAL A 311 23.86 -2.74 -31.17
CA VAL A 311 24.76 -1.83 -31.85
C VAL A 311 24.80 -2.10 -33.34
N ARG A 312 24.80 -1.02 -34.12
CA ARG A 312 25.09 -1.03 -35.55
C ARG A 312 26.14 0.04 -35.84
N GLU A 313 27.28 -0.35 -36.38
CA GLU A 313 28.43 0.56 -36.53
C GLU A 313 28.27 1.56 -37.68
N SER A 314 27.55 1.20 -38.75
CA SER A 314 27.32 2.06 -39.90
C SER A 314 25.93 1.80 -40.51
N HIS A 315 25.51 2.64 -41.47
CA HIS A 315 24.23 2.44 -42.17
C HIS A 315 24.07 1.02 -42.75
N ASP A 316 25.14 0.46 -43.32
CA ASP A 316 25.11 -0.82 -44.04
C ASP A 316 25.55 -2.02 -43.19
N ALA A 317 25.97 -1.80 -41.94
CA ALA A 317 26.32 -2.87 -41.02
C ALA A 317 25.08 -3.58 -40.49
N ASP A 318 25.25 -4.86 -40.13
CA ASP A 318 24.26 -5.61 -39.36
C ASP A 318 24.27 -5.19 -37.89
N PHE A 319 23.15 -5.42 -37.21
CA PHE A 319 23.09 -5.27 -35.76
C PHE A 319 23.84 -6.41 -35.08
N ARG A 320 24.61 -6.06 -34.04
CA ARG A 320 25.21 -7.01 -33.11
C ARG A 320 24.82 -6.65 -31.68
N GLU A 321 24.73 -7.67 -30.83
CA GLU A 321 24.53 -7.49 -29.40
C GLU A 321 25.88 -7.30 -28.70
N LEU A 322 25.93 -6.40 -27.73
CA LEU A 322 27.06 -6.25 -26.82
C LEU A 322 26.80 -7.08 -25.56
N GLU A 323 27.65 -8.06 -25.31
CA GLU A 323 27.59 -8.86 -24.10
C GLU A 323 28.10 -8.05 -22.89
N PRO A 324 27.39 -8.05 -21.75
CA PRO A 324 27.85 -7.34 -20.55
C PRO A 324 29.18 -7.92 -20.03
N PRO A 325 30.22 -7.10 -19.86
CA PRO A 325 31.54 -7.59 -19.43
C PRO A 325 31.64 -7.90 -17.92
N ALA A 326 30.64 -7.50 -17.13
CA ALA A 326 30.64 -7.61 -15.67
C ALA A 326 29.27 -8.05 -15.14
N PRO A 327 29.18 -8.66 -13.93
CA PRO A 327 27.90 -8.98 -13.30
C PRO A 327 27.20 -7.70 -12.81
N PRO A 328 25.90 -7.80 -12.42
CA PRO A 328 25.17 -6.67 -11.87
C PRO A 328 25.84 -6.06 -10.62
N LEU A 329 25.66 -4.75 -10.45
CA LEU A 329 26.17 -4.01 -9.30
C LEU A 329 25.50 -4.48 -8.02
N GLY A 330 26.27 -4.60 -6.94
CA GLY A 330 25.81 -5.01 -5.62
C GLY A 330 25.72 -6.51 -5.39
N VAL A 331 25.97 -7.34 -6.42
CA VAL A 331 26.04 -8.80 -6.26
C VAL A 331 27.27 -9.19 -5.44
N ASP A 332 28.43 -8.66 -5.82
CA ASP A 332 29.71 -8.87 -5.15
C ASP A 332 30.29 -7.52 -4.68
N SER A 333 31.09 -7.54 -3.61
CA SER A 333 31.76 -6.33 -3.11
C SER A 333 32.81 -5.81 -4.08
N GLU A 334 33.45 -6.70 -4.83
CA GLU A 334 34.40 -6.35 -5.89
C GLU A 334 33.70 -6.36 -7.25
N PHE A 335 34.01 -5.36 -8.09
CA PHE A 335 33.49 -5.30 -9.45
C PHE A 335 34.37 -6.13 -10.38
N HIS A 336 33.92 -7.33 -10.71
CA HIS A 336 34.63 -8.26 -11.57
C HIS A 336 34.23 -8.07 -13.03
N GLY A 337 35.19 -8.11 -13.95
CA GLY A 337 34.91 -8.04 -15.39
C GLY A 337 36.11 -7.51 -16.18
N ASP A 338 35.97 -7.51 -17.50
CA ASP A 338 36.98 -7.00 -18.41
C ASP A 338 36.60 -5.63 -18.97
N ARG A 339 37.61 -4.84 -19.37
CA ARG A 339 37.36 -3.61 -20.11
C ARG A 339 36.88 -3.98 -21.51
N ALA A 340 35.73 -3.45 -21.89
CA ALA A 340 35.19 -3.67 -23.23
C ALA A 340 35.99 -2.89 -24.28
N GLU A 341 36.17 -3.49 -25.45
CA GLU A 341 36.75 -2.80 -26.60
C GLU A 341 35.84 -1.63 -27.03
N PRO A 342 36.43 -0.47 -27.39
CA PRO A 342 35.67 0.66 -27.90
C PRO A 342 34.91 0.30 -29.19
N VAL A 343 33.74 0.92 -29.36
CA VAL A 343 32.96 0.82 -30.61
C VAL A 343 33.14 2.11 -31.40
N HIS A 344 33.38 2.01 -32.71
CA HIS A 344 33.53 3.16 -33.58
C HIS A 344 32.32 3.27 -34.52
N PHE A 345 31.51 4.29 -34.30
CA PHE A 345 30.36 4.59 -35.16
C PHE A 345 30.78 5.41 -36.38
N GLN A 346 30.29 4.99 -37.54
CA GLN A 346 30.30 5.77 -38.77
C GLN A 346 28.93 6.43 -38.99
N THR A 347 28.80 7.23 -40.05
CA THR A 347 27.53 7.84 -40.43
C THR A 347 26.43 6.77 -40.54
N GLY A 348 25.32 7.01 -39.83
CA GLY A 348 24.19 6.07 -39.76
C GLY A 348 24.34 4.96 -38.71
N GLY A 349 25.43 4.96 -37.94
CA GLY A 349 25.59 4.10 -36.77
C GLY A 349 24.50 4.34 -35.71
N LEU A 350 24.18 3.31 -34.93
CA LEU A 350 23.10 3.34 -33.94
C LEU A 350 23.46 2.49 -32.72
N LEU A 351 23.22 3.04 -31.53
CA LEU A 351 23.17 2.34 -30.26
C LEU A 351 21.72 2.32 -29.77
N ALA A 352 21.20 1.15 -29.43
CA ALA A 352 19.95 0.98 -28.73
C ALA A 352 20.20 0.24 -27.41
N ALA A 353 20.14 0.99 -26.30
CA ALA A 353 20.17 0.46 -24.94
C ALA A 353 18.73 0.45 -24.41
N ILE A 354 18.21 -0.74 -24.12
CA ILE A 354 16.79 -0.97 -23.83
C ILE A 354 16.71 -1.84 -22.58
N SER A 355 15.85 -1.48 -21.62
CA SER A 355 15.60 -2.34 -20.46
C SER A 355 14.78 -3.59 -20.82
N ASP A 356 14.88 -4.60 -19.97
CA ASP A 356 14.17 -5.88 -20.09
C ASP A 356 12.65 -5.74 -20.25
N GLY A 357 12.05 -4.70 -19.65
CA GLY A 357 10.62 -4.42 -19.73
C GLY A 357 10.08 -4.28 -21.16
N VAL A 358 10.92 -3.94 -22.15
CA VAL A 358 10.52 -3.98 -23.57
C VAL A 358 10.54 -5.41 -24.12
N PHE A 359 11.58 -6.17 -23.83
CA PHE A 359 11.76 -7.53 -24.33
C PHE A 359 10.75 -8.53 -23.71
N GLU A 360 10.30 -8.25 -22.50
CA GLU A 360 9.26 -9.01 -21.81
C GLU A 360 7.83 -8.56 -22.17
N SER A 361 7.69 -7.39 -22.83
CA SER A 361 6.38 -6.86 -23.20
C SER A 361 5.70 -7.73 -24.26
N ARG A 362 4.38 -7.92 -24.09
CA ARG A 362 3.53 -8.73 -24.97
C ARG A 362 2.59 -7.87 -25.77
N SER A 363 2.47 -8.17 -27.06
CA SER A 363 1.45 -7.59 -27.93
C SER A 363 0.04 -8.08 -27.54
N PRO A 364 -1.03 -7.44 -28.05
CA PRO A 364 -2.41 -7.96 -27.88
C PRO A 364 -2.63 -9.37 -28.45
N THR A 365 -1.73 -9.85 -29.31
CA THR A 365 -1.73 -11.21 -29.87
C THR A 365 -0.76 -12.14 -29.13
N ASP A 366 -0.27 -11.74 -27.95
CA ASP A 366 0.61 -12.50 -27.07
C ASP A 366 2.03 -12.74 -27.62
N GLU A 367 2.49 -11.91 -28.54
CA GLU A 367 3.84 -11.98 -29.10
C GLU A 367 4.80 -11.06 -28.33
N ILE A 368 5.99 -11.55 -28.00
CA ILE A 368 7.03 -10.76 -27.31
C ILE A 368 7.82 -9.90 -28.30
N LEU A 369 8.36 -8.78 -27.80
CA LEU A 369 9.29 -7.91 -28.52
C LEU A 369 10.74 -8.34 -28.26
N ASP A 370 11.09 -9.56 -28.65
CA ASP A 370 12.45 -10.09 -28.53
C ASP A 370 13.50 -9.30 -29.33
N PRO A 371 14.81 -9.48 -29.08
CA PRO A 371 15.85 -8.75 -29.80
C PRO A 371 15.76 -8.83 -31.33
N PRO A 372 15.50 -9.99 -31.95
CA PRO A 372 15.26 -10.07 -33.40
C PRO A 372 14.15 -9.15 -33.90
N ARG A 373 13.03 -9.07 -33.19
CA ARG A 373 11.88 -8.24 -33.59
C ARG A 373 12.11 -6.76 -33.35
N VAL A 374 12.86 -6.41 -32.31
CA VAL A 374 13.36 -5.04 -32.12
C VAL A 374 14.27 -4.64 -33.27
N ILE A 375 15.22 -5.50 -33.67
CA ILE A 375 16.09 -5.27 -34.84
C ILE A 375 15.28 -5.09 -36.12
N GLU A 376 14.27 -5.94 -36.37
CA GLU A 376 13.36 -5.80 -37.51
C GLU A 376 12.65 -4.45 -37.50
N THR A 377 12.17 -4.02 -36.33
CA THR A 377 11.48 -2.73 -36.17
C THR A 377 12.42 -1.54 -36.42
N LEU A 378 13.64 -1.58 -35.87
CA LEU A 378 14.68 -0.58 -36.12
C LEU A 378 15.06 -0.52 -37.60
N ASN A 379 15.09 -1.66 -38.28
CA ASN A 379 15.31 -1.74 -39.72
C ASN A 379 14.12 -1.25 -40.54
N ARG A 380 12.88 -1.38 -40.06
CA ARG A 380 11.70 -0.87 -40.78
C ARG A 380 11.56 0.65 -40.67
N LEU A 381 11.91 1.22 -39.51
CA LEU A 381 11.96 2.68 -39.30
C LEU A 381 13.04 3.37 -40.16
N ARG A 382 13.81 2.61 -40.98
CA ARG A 382 14.69 3.10 -42.04
C ARG A 382 13.95 3.78 -43.21
N ALA A 383 12.67 3.47 -43.44
CA ALA A 383 11.87 3.93 -44.59
C ALA A 383 11.04 5.16 -44.24
#